data_AF-A0A2S9TRA8-F1
#
_entry.id   AF-A0A2S9TRA8-F1
#
_cell.length_a   1.000
_cell.length_b   1.000
_cell.length_c   1.000
_cell.angle_alpha   90.00
_cell.angle_beta   90.00
_cell.angle_gamma   90.00
#
_symmetry.space_group_name_H-M   'P 1'
#
loop_
_entity.id
_entity.type
_entity.pdbx_description
1 polymer ?
#
loop_
_entity_poly.entity_id
_entity_poly.type
_entity_poly.pdbx_seq_one_letter_code
_entity_poly.pdbx_strand_id
1 'polypeptide(L)'
;MSLNRNQFLDNFQNRLSAQFTGTQNWWTKSLFHFTDIKNAISIIENGKIYSRNKVIELNLMQNDNANDSVILNTNNEHKNYVRLYFGPSTPTQKNNEGIKPKDKIFQNAHCPIPIMFVFDFKKIFLLQNIRFTDGNLATNPNIYENIEYLNNLNFNLIYHRSWLQNDEMKSKIINARHSEVIVRDELNLENNLRFIAVRSEAEKEFLLYCLSDIMKRIFENKIFVQPQTGIFTNDWLYVDRVSLFENQLNINWHLCGNLSCSGKFKLYVELKYLDGSNIRYLLLNNWYPDNNIQILNLPEEYINYDFEVNIFIDDIKVYNNILYSEK
;
A
#
# COMPACT_ATOMS: atom_id res chain seq x y z
N MET A 1 7.24 9.29 40.77
CA MET A 1 7.87 8.13 40.10
C MET A 1 7.74 8.34 38.61
N SER A 2 8.84 8.34 37.86
CA SER A 2 8.77 8.33 36.39
C SER A 2 8.08 7.04 35.95
N LEU A 3 7.06 7.15 35.10
CA LEU A 3 6.42 5.97 34.49
C LEU A 3 7.50 5.18 33.74
N ASN A 4 7.48 3.85 33.84
CA ASN A 4 8.31 3.05 32.95
C ASN A 4 7.78 3.18 31.49
N ARG A 5 8.61 2.90 30.48
CA ARG A 5 8.27 3.11 29.06
C ARG A 5 6.93 2.48 28.66
N ASN A 6 6.65 1.27 29.16
CA ASN A 6 5.40 0.56 28.90
C ASN A 6 4.19 1.34 29.43
N GLN A 7 4.23 1.72 30.72
CA GLN A 7 3.15 2.48 31.36
C GLN A 7 2.94 3.84 30.71
N PHE A 8 4.02 4.52 30.31
CA PHE A 8 3.92 5.78 29.57
C PHE A 8 3.17 5.58 28.25
N LEU A 9 3.56 4.58 27.44
CA LEU A 9 2.95 4.32 26.14
C LEU A 9 1.47 3.91 26.28
N ASP A 10 1.13 3.09 27.27
CA ASP A 10 -0.27 2.72 27.55
C ASP A 10 -1.11 3.96 27.89
N ASN A 11 -0.62 4.80 28.81
CA ASN A 11 -1.30 6.04 29.18
C ASN A 11 -1.40 7.02 28.01
N PHE A 12 -0.34 7.12 27.20
CA PHE A 12 -0.32 7.97 26.02
C PHE A 12 -1.35 7.52 24.98
N GLN A 13 -1.36 6.23 24.61
CA GLN A 13 -2.29 5.70 23.62
C GLN A 13 -3.74 5.77 24.09
N ASN A 14 -4.01 5.50 25.37
CA ASN A 14 -5.36 5.65 25.92
C ASN A 14 -5.87 7.09 25.78
N ARG A 15 -5.06 8.08 26.18
CA ARG A 15 -5.40 9.50 26.01
C ARG A 15 -5.54 9.92 24.55
N LEU A 16 -4.66 9.42 23.68
CA LEU A 16 -4.70 9.75 22.25
C LEU A 16 -5.96 9.16 21.60
N SER A 17 -6.26 7.88 21.84
CA SER A 17 -7.45 7.23 21.29
C SER A 17 -8.74 7.92 21.74
N ALA A 18 -8.83 8.38 22.98
CA ALA A 18 -10.01 9.09 23.49
C ALA A 18 -10.29 10.42 22.77
N GLN A 19 -9.32 11.01 22.05
CA GLN A 19 -9.50 12.25 21.29
C GLN A 19 -10.15 12.04 19.92
N PHE A 20 -10.16 10.81 19.41
CA PHE A 20 -10.58 10.51 18.05
C PHE A 20 -11.66 9.43 18.03
N THR A 21 -12.58 9.52 17.07
CA THR A 21 -13.63 8.53 16.80
C THR A 21 -13.43 7.91 15.42
N GLY A 22 -14.20 6.87 15.09
CA GLY A 22 -14.18 6.27 13.75
C GLY A 22 -12.80 5.73 13.33
N THR A 23 -12.39 6.01 12.10
CA THR A 23 -11.14 5.49 11.52
C THR A 23 -9.89 6.07 12.21
N GLN A 24 -9.92 7.35 12.59
CA GLN A 24 -8.81 7.97 13.30
C GLN A 24 -8.54 7.31 14.66
N ASN A 25 -9.57 6.82 15.36
CA ASN A 25 -9.41 6.16 16.65
C ASN A 25 -8.46 4.94 16.56
N TRP A 26 -8.62 4.10 15.55
CA TRP A 26 -7.80 2.90 15.42
C TRP A 26 -6.39 3.20 14.86
N TRP A 27 -6.22 4.31 14.13
CA TRP A 27 -4.90 4.80 13.71
C TRP A 27 -4.02 5.15 14.90
N THR A 28 -4.59 5.63 16.01
CA THR A 28 -3.83 5.95 17.24
C THR A 28 -3.09 4.74 17.84
N LYS A 29 -3.51 3.53 17.45
CA LYS A 29 -2.91 2.27 17.88
C LYS A 29 -1.90 1.74 16.88
N SER A 30 -1.73 2.37 15.73
CA SER A 30 -1.06 1.77 14.57
C SER A 30 -0.02 2.70 13.96
N LEU A 31 0.92 2.12 13.22
CA LEU A 31 1.86 2.84 12.36
C LEU A 31 1.84 2.22 10.96
N PHE A 32 2.07 3.02 9.93
CA PHE A 32 1.72 2.68 8.56
C PHE A 32 2.93 2.74 7.63
N HIS A 33 3.15 1.70 6.84
CA HIS A 33 4.11 1.72 5.74
C HIS A 33 3.42 1.40 4.42
N PHE A 34 3.39 2.39 3.53
CA PHE A 34 2.75 2.33 2.21
C PHE A 34 3.79 1.98 1.15
N THR A 35 3.50 0.99 0.32
CA THR A 35 4.38 0.60 -0.79
C THR A 35 3.58 -0.08 -1.91
N ASP A 36 4.24 -0.36 -3.03
CA ASP A 36 3.68 -1.09 -4.17
C ASP A 36 3.89 -2.60 -4.00
N ILE A 37 3.02 -3.40 -4.62
CA ILE A 37 3.05 -4.86 -4.51
C ILE A 37 4.42 -5.48 -4.80
N LYS A 38 5.19 -4.95 -5.76
CA LYS A 38 6.52 -5.48 -6.09
C LYS A 38 7.48 -5.40 -4.91
N ASN A 39 7.48 -4.27 -4.21
CA ASN A 39 8.25 -4.10 -2.99
C ASN A 39 7.67 -4.91 -1.83
N ALA A 40 6.34 -5.00 -1.74
CA ALA A 40 5.68 -5.76 -0.69
C ALA A 40 6.05 -7.25 -0.74
N ILE A 41 6.11 -7.83 -1.94
CA ILE A 41 6.60 -9.20 -2.16
C ILE A 41 8.01 -9.34 -1.58
N SER A 42 8.94 -8.45 -1.97
CA SER A 42 10.31 -8.48 -1.44
C SER A 42 10.36 -8.33 0.09
N ILE A 43 9.55 -7.45 0.68
CA ILE A 43 9.47 -7.23 2.13
C ILE A 43 8.99 -8.49 2.85
N ILE A 44 7.96 -9.16 2.32
CA ILE A 44 7.39 -10.37 2.91
C ILE A 44 8.39 -11.53 2.79
N GLU A 45 9.00 -11.73 1.61
CA GLU A 45 10.00 -12.79 1.40
C GLU A 45 11.22 -12.66 2.31
N ASN A 46 11.62 -11.42 2.63
CA ASN A 46 12.74 -11.16 3.53
C ASN A 46 12.33 -11.09 5.01
N GLY A 47 11.03 -11.05 5.32
CA GLY A 47 10.50 -10.89 6.67
C GLY A 47 10.78 -9.53 7.31
N LYS A 48 11.21 -8.52 6.54
CA LYS A 48 11.57 -7.19 7.04
C LYS A 48 11.47 -6.09 5.99
N ILE A 49 11.28 -4.87 6.48
CA ILE A 49 11.41 -3.64 5.69
C ILE A 49 12.84 -3.15 5.84
N TYR A 50 13.52 -2.88 4.73
CA TYR A 50 14.85 -2.27 4.74
C TYR A 50 14.76 -0.77 4.44
N SER A 51 15.69 -0.01 5.00
CA SER A 51 15.90 1.38 4.63
C SER A 51 16.32 1.48 3.17
N ARG A 52 16.10 2.63 2.54
CA ARG A 52 16.35 2.82 1.11
C ARG A 52 17.79 2.46 0.71
N ASN A 53 18.78 2.95 1.45
CA ASN A 53 20.19 2.65 1.15
C ASN A 53 20.48 1.16 1.31
N LYS A 54 19.88 0.48 2.30
CA LYS A 54 20.04 -0.96 2.50
C LYS A 54 19.38 -1.79 1.40
N VAL A 55 18.20 -1.37 0.92
CA VAL A 55 17.53 -1.97 -0.24
C VAL A 55 18.43 -1.89 -1.48
N ILE A 56 19.09 -0.74 -1.72
CA ILE A 56 20.03 -0.56 -2.83
C ILE A 56 21.26 -1.45 -2.65
N GLU A 57 21.88 -1.44 -1.47
CA GLU A 57 23.04 -2.27 -1.13
C GLU A 57 22.77 -3.77 -1.38
N LEU A 58 21.55 -4.23 -1.05
CA LEU A 58 21.13 -5.61 -1.19
C LEU A 58 20.52 -5.94 -2.57
N ASN A 59 20.45 -4.98 -3.50
CA ASN A 59 19.78 -5.12 -4.80
C ASN A 59 18.31 -5.60 -4.70
N LEU A 60 17.57 -5.12 -3.70
CA LEU A 60 16.17 -5.49 -3.44
C LEU A 60 15.15 -4.47 -3.97
N MET A 61 15.59 -3.36 -4.59
CA MET A 61 14.69 -2.29 -5.04
C MET A 61 14.00 -2.69 -6.34
N GLN A 62 12.70 -2.98 -6.29
CA GLN A 62 11.94 -3.37 -7.49
C GLN A 62 11.06 -2.24 -8.06
N ASN A 63 10.49 -1.39 -7.20
CA ASN A 63 9.72 -0.22 -7.63
C ASN A 63 10.01 0.97 -6.71
N ASP A 64 10.39 2.11 -7.26
CA ASP A 64 10.60 3.31 -6.47
C ASP A 64 9.37 4.21 -6.51
N ASN A 65 8.49 4.00 -5.53
CA ASN A 65 7.19 4.70 -5.49
C ASN A 65 7.31 6.16 -5.04
N ALA A 66 8.50 6.61 -4.61
CA ALA A 66 8.70 7.96 -4.14
C ALA A 66 8.99 8.88 -5.32
N ASN A 67 8.60 10.14 -5.15
CA ASN A 67 8.86 11.16 -6.15
C ASN A 67 10.38 11.45 -6.24
N ASP A 68 10.93 11.45 -7.45
CA ASP A 68 12.36 11.68 -7.74
C ASP A 68 12.89 12.96 -7.06
N SER A 69 12.12 14.04 -7.07
CA SER A 69 12.52 15.31 -6.44
C SER A 69 12.59 15.23 -4.91
N VAL A 70 11.70 14.44 -4.29
CA VAL A 70 11.74 14.20 -2.83
C VAL A 70 12.96 13.36 -2.47
N ILE A 71 13.29 12.36 -3.30
CA ILE A 71 14.47 11.51 -3.10
C ILE A 71 15.77 12.33 -3.22
N LEU A 72 15.85 13.21 -4.21
CA LEU A 72 17.03 14.06 -4.44
C LEU A 72 17.23 15.07 -3.31
N ASN A 73 16.14 15.67 -2.81
CA ASN A 73 16.20 16.67 -1.73
C ASN A 73 16.32 16.06 -0.32
N THR A 74 16.09 14.76 -0.17
CA THR A 74 16.27 14.06 1.11
C THR A 74 17.76 13.85 1.38
N ASN A 75 18.25 14.36 2.52
CA ASN A 75 19.61 14.12 2.99
C ASN A 75 19.93 12.61 2.96
N ASN A 76 21.12 12.24 2.47
CA ASN A 76 21.52 10.85 2.34
C ASN A 76 21.47 10.08 3.67
N GLU A 77 21.69 10.74 4.80
CA GLU A 77 21.53 10.13 6.13
C GLU A 77 20.11 9.61 6.36
N HIS A 78 19.10 10.38 5.94
CA HIS A 78 17.68 10.05 6.08
C HIS A 78 17.24 8.88 5.18
N LYS A 79 18.09 8.44 4.25
CA LYS A 79 17.88 7.25 3.42
C LYS A 79 18.34 5.95 4.12
N ASN A 80 19.02 6.06 5.27
CA ASN A 80 19.37 4.93 6.14
C ASN A 80 18.27 4.56 7.14
N TYR A 81 17.06 5.11 6.98
CA TYR A 81 15.95 4.84 7.88
C TYR A 81 14.76 4.22 7.14
N VAL A 82 14.19 3.17 7.73
CA VAL A 82 12.82 2.74 7.49
C VAL A 82 11.88 3.80 8.05
N ARG A 83 10.82 4.13 7.31
CA ARG A 83 9.85 5.16 7.69
C ARG A 83 8.47 4.55 7.85
N LEU A 84 7.86 4.83 8.99
CA LEU A 84 6.47 4.54 9.29
C LEU A 84 5.72 5.85 9.53
N TYR A 85 4.51 5.99 9.02
CA TYR A 85 3.66 7.15 9.24
C TYR A 85 2.72 6.92 10.43
N PHE A 86 2.41 7.98 11.17
CA PHE A 86 1.42 7.92 12.25
C PHE A 86 0.00 7.68 11.75
N GLY A 87 -0.31 8.05 10.50
CA GLY A 87 -1.61 7.82 9.86
C GLY A 87 -1.46 7.54 8.36
N PRO A 88 -2.43 6.85 7.75
CA PRO A 88 -2.43 6.53 6.32
C PRO A 88 -2.96 7.72 5.49
N SER A 89 -3.07 7.56 4.18
CA SER A 89 -3.56 8.58 3.25
C SER A 89 -2.76 9.89 3.32
N THR A 90 -1.43 9.76 3.34
CA THR A 90 -0.55 10.93 3.24
C THR A 90 -0.75 11.62 1.88
N PRO A 91 -0.40 12.91 1.74
CA PRO A 91 -0.45 13.59 0.45
C PRO A 91 0.33 12.85 -0.65
N THR A 92 1.46 12.24 -0.29
CA THR A 92 2.26 11.39 -1.20
C THR A 92 1.46 10.17 -1.66
N GLN A 93 0.83 9.45 -0.72
CA GLN A 93 -0.03 8.33 -1.05
C GLN A 93 -1.14 8.74 -2.01
N LYS A 94 -1.88 9.82 -1.71
CA LYS A 94 -2.96 10.33 -2.58
C LYS A 94 -2.47 10.64 -4.00
N ASN A 95 -1.27 11.16 -4.12
CA ASN A 95 -0.68 11.49 -5.42
C ASN A 95 -0.19 10.28 -6.20
N ASN A 96 0.10 9.16 -5.55
CA ASN A 96 0.77 8.02 -6.19
C ASN A 96 -0.14 6.80 -6.35
N GLU A 97 -1.14 6.64 -5.49
CA GLU A 97 -2.00 5.45 -5.40
C GLU A 97 -2.86 5.21 -6.65
N GLY A 98 -2.94 3.95 -7.08
CA GLY A 98 -3.87 3.42 -8.07
C GLY A 98 -3.40 3.52 -9.51
N ILE A 99 -4.10 2.85 -10.43
CA ILE A 99 -3.72 2.76 -11.84
C ILE A 99 -4.13 4.05 -12.56
N LYS A 100 -3.14 4.86 -12.89
CA LYS A 100 -3.35 6.20 -13.47
C LYS A 100 -3.13 6.23 -14.98
N PRO A 101 -3.91 7.03 -15.72
CA PRO A 101 -3.53 7.40 -17.08
C PRO A 101 -2.11 7.97 -17.11
N LYS A 102 -1.33 7.63 -18.15
CA LYS A 102 0.08 8.04 -18.27
C LYS A 102 0.27 9.56 -18.13
N ASP A 103 -0.68 10.38 -18.61
CA ASP A 103 -0.65 11.84 -18.50
C ASP A 103 -0.93 12.40 -17.09
N LYS A 104 -1.35 11.55 -16.15
CA LYS A 104 -1.62 11.92 -14.75
C LYS A 104 -0.53 11.48 -13.79
N ILE A 105 0.46 10.73 -14.27
CA ILE A 105 1.63 10.33 -13.48
C ILE A 105 2.59 11.53 -13.45
N PHE A 106 2.89 12.02 -12.25
CA PHE A 106 3.78 13.17 -12.05
C PHE A 106 5.12 12.70 -11.48
N GLN A 107 6.22 13.09 -12.14
CA GLN A 107 7.60 12.78 -11.70
C GLN A 107 7.81 11.30 -11.38
N ASN A 108 7.32 10.41 -12.26
CA ASN A 108 7.39 8.95 -12.16
C ASN A 108 6.79 8.33 -10.87
N ALA A 109 6.11 9.12 -10.04
CA ALA A 109 5.57 8.67 -8.78
C ALA A 109 4.23 7.93 -9.03
N HIS A 110 4.28 6.60 -9.04
CA HIS A 110 3.12 5.75 -9.33
C HIS A 110 3.17 4.46 -8.50
N CYS A 111 2.07 4.18 -7.81
CA CYS A 111 1.87 2.99 -6.99
C CYS A 111 0.56 2.32 -7.43
N PRO A 112 0.57 1.60 -8.57
CA PRO A 112 -0.63 1.04 -9.17
C PRO A 112 -1.35 0.04 -8.26
N ILE A 113 -0.59 -0.76 -7.50
CA ILE A 113 -1.11 -1.81 -6.61
C ILE A 113 -0.57 -1.57 -5.20
N PRO A 114 -1.25 -0.71 -4.42
CA PRO A 114 -0.81 -0.30 -3.10
C PRO A 114 -1.01 -1.41 -2.06
N ILE A 115 0.00 -1.59 -1.24
CA ILE A 115 0.01 -2.47 -0.08
C ILE A 115 0.34 -1.62 1.15
N MET A 116 -0.44 -1.82 2.22
CA MET A 116 -0.22 -1.14 3.49
C MET A 116 0.20 -2.15 4.57
N PHE A 117 1.42 -2.02 5.08
CA PHE A 117 1.83 -2.74 6.28
C PHE A 117 1.40 -1.93 7.52
N VAL A 118 0.64 -2.58 8.40
CA VAL A 118 0.11 -1.96 9.62
C VAL A 118 0.83 -2.54 10.84
N PHE A 119 1.64 -1.72 11.48
CA PHE A 119 2.44 -2.07 12.65
C PHE A 119 1.75 -1.69 13.94
N ASP A 120 2.08 -2.41 15.01
CA ASP A 120 1.65 -2.07 16.35
C ASP A 120 2.45 -0.87 16.87
N PHE A 121 1.77 0.25 17.13
CA PHE A 121 2.40 1.47 17.62
C PHE A 121 3.23 1.22 18.88
N LYS A 122 2.66 0.54 19.90
CA LYS A 122 3.35 0.33 21.18
C LYS A 122 4.59 -0.52 20.98
N LYS A 123 4.48 -1.62 20.24
CA LYS A 123 5.61 -2.51 20.00
C LYS A 123 6.77 -1.80 19.28
N ILE A 124 6.46 -0.97 18.29
CA ILE A 124 7.49 -0.16 17.61
C ILE A 124 8.15 0.81 18.58
N PHE A 125 7.40 1.55 19.39
CA PHE A 125 7.97 2.49 20.37
C PHE A 125 8.73 1.82 21.54
N LEU A 126 8.59 0.50 21.70
CA LEU A 126 9.39 -0.30 22.63
C LEU A 126 10.72 -0.79 22.04
N LEU A 127 10.91 -0.69 20.73
CA LEU A 127 12.21 -0.97 20.12
C LEU A 127 13.26 0.03 20.59
N GLN A 128 14.52 -0.41 20.57
CA GLN A 128 15.65 0.45 20.90
C GLN A 128 15.97 1.40 19.73
N ASN A 129 16.51 2.57 20.05
CA ASN A 129 17.02 3.55 19.07
C ASN A 129 16.00 4.01 18.01
N ILE A 130 14.70 3.94 18.32
CA ILE A 130 13.68 4.57 17.50
C ILE A 130 13.81 6.08 17.61
N ARG A 131 13.52 6.76 16.50
CA ARG A 131 13.32 8.22 16.49
C ARG A 131 11.99 8.53 15.83
N PHE A 132 11.49 9.74 16.03
CA PHE A 132 10.28 10.20 15.37
C PHE A 132 10.35 11.69 15.11
N THR A 133 9.57 12.16 14.14
CA THR A 133 9.55 13.55 13.70
C THR A 133 8.17 14.17 13.85
N ASP A 134 8.12 15.50 13.95
CA ASP A 134 6.88 16.30 13.91
C ASP A 134 6.53 16.82 12.50
N GLY A 135 7.22 16.34 11.48
CA GLY A 135 6.98 16.70 10.10
C GLY A 135 7.79 15.87 9.11
N ASN A 136 7.70 16.26 7.84
CA ASN A 136 8.36 15.59 6.73
C ASN A 136 9.88 15.63 6.89
N LEU A 137 10.56 14.48 6.84
CA LEU A 137 12.01 14.41 6.98
C LEU A 137 12.81 15.21 5.92
N ALA A 138 12.18 15.56 4.78
CA ALA A 138 12.76 16.43 3.76
C ALA A 138 12.64 17.94 4.08
N THR A 139 11.90 18.35 5.12
CA THR A 139 11.70 19.76 5.51
C THR A 139 12.49 20.17 6.76
N ASN A 140 13.49 19.37 7.15
CA ASN A 140 14.30 19.54 8.37
C ASN A 140 13.43 19.66 9.65
N PRO A 141 12.60 18.64 9.95
CA PRO A 141 11.73 18.65 11.11
C PRO A 141 12.53 18.45 12.40
N ASN A 142 11.89 18.61 13.55
CA ASN A 142 12.51 18.18 14.79
C ASN A 142 12.56 16.65 14.81
N ILE A 143 13.68 16.09 15.30
CA ILE A 143 13.88 14.66 15.46
C ILE A 143 13.96 14.36 16.96
N TYR A 144 13.07 13.52 17.45
CA TYR A 144 12.94 13.16 18.86
C TYR A 144 13.38 11.72 19.09
N GLU A 145 14.08 11.49 20.20
CA GLU A 145 14.53 10.15 20.63
C GLU A 145 13.81 9.69 21.91
N ASN A 146 13.42 10.63 22.77
CA ASN A 146 12.68 10.33 24.00
C ASN A 146 11.17 10.25 23.71
N ILE A 147 10.55 9.13 24.06
CA ILE A 147 9.11 8.87 23.89
C ILE A 147 8.22 9.91 24.59
N GLU A 148 8.70 10.60 25.62
CA GLU A 148 7.94 11.65 26.29
C GLU A 148 7.60 12.83 25.37
N TYR A 149 8.44 13.08 24.36
CA TYR A 149 8.20 14.09 23.32
C TYR A 149 7.06 13.73 22.36
N LEU A 150 6.47 12.53 22.47
CA LEU A 150 5.20 12.24 21.79
C LEU A 150 4.11 13.24 22.16
N ASN A 151 4.15 13.81 23.36
CA ASN A 151 3.20 14.85 23.78
C ASN A 151 3.37 16.18 23.02
N ASN A 152 4.48 16.39 22.31
CA ASN A 152 4.72 17.60 21.53
C ASN A 152 4.12 17.52 20.12
N LEU A 153 3.78 16.32 19.64
CA LEU A 153 3.21 16.13 18.31
C LEU A 153 1.76 16.61 18.29
N ASN A 154 1.40 17.36 17.24
CA ASN A 154 0.04 17.84 17.06
C ASN A 154 -0.81 16.81 16.30
N PHE A 155 -1.32 15.80 17.03
CA PHE A 155 -2.12 14.72 16.45
C PHE A 155 -3.42 15.19 15.79
N ASN A 156 -3.97 16.34 16.20
CA ASN A 156 -5.12 16.91 15.51
C ASN A 156 -4.78 17.31 14.06
N LEU A 157 -3.55 17.80 13.81
CA LEU A 157 -3.09 18.07 12.45
C LEU A 157 -2.67 16.79 11.71
N ILE A 158 -1.99 15.86 12.39
CA ILE A 158 -1.57 14.57 11.82
C ILE A 158 -2.79 13.75 11.34
N TYR A 159 -3.86 13.72 12.13
CA TYR A 159 -5.09 12.98 11.83
C TYR A 159 -6.19 13.83 11.20
N HIS A 160 -5.92 15.10 10.91
CA HIS A 160 -6.86 15.94 10.18
C HIS A 160 -7.22 15.28 8.85
N ARG A 161 -8.49 15.18 8.47
CA ARG A 161 -8.93 14.63 7.16
C ARG A 161 -9.96 15.50 6.44
N SER A 162 -10.41 16.60 7.05
CA SER A 162 -11.36 17.53 6.44
C SER A 162 -10.73 18.36 5.32
N TRP A 163 -11.59 18.99 4.50
CA TRP A 163 -11.18 19.90 3.44
C TRP A 163 -10.47 21.15 4.01
N LEU A 164 -9.47 21.65 3.30
CA LEU A 164 -8.62 22.76 3.74
C LEU A 164 -8.88 23.97 2.86
N GLN A 165 -9.31 25.08 3.47
CA GLN A 165 -9.71 26.30 2.75
C GLN A 165 -8.54 27.29 2.51
N ASN A 166 -7.49 27.26 3.34
CA ASN A 166 -6.36 28.20 3.31
C ASN A 166 -5.04 27.46 3.02
N ASP A 167 -4.22 27.99 2.10
CA ASP A 167 -2.93 27.44 1.67
C ASP A 167 -1.86 27.35 2.77
N GLU A 168 -1.82 28.30 3.71
CA GLU A 168 -0.87 28.26 4.83
C GLU A 168 -1.20 27.11 5.79
N MET A 169 -2.48 27.03 6.18
CA MET A 169 -3.00 25.94 7.01
C MET A 169 -2.85 24.59 6.31
N LYS A 170 -3.01 24.56 4.98
CA LYS A 170 -2.79 23.39 4.14
C LYS A 170 -1.35 22.90 4.22
N SER A 171 -0.37 23.79 4.07
CA SER A 171 1.05 23.43 4.15
C SER A 171 1.41 22.88 5.53
N LYS A 172 0.91 23.51 6.60
CA LYS A 172 1.14 23.06 7.98
C LYS A 172 0.55 21.67 8.25
N ILE A 173 -0.67 21.40 7.78
CA ILE A 173 -1.34 20.10 7.92
C ILE A 173 -0.67 19.03 7.07
N ILE A 174 -0.27 19.35 5.84
CA ILE A 174 0.49 18.46 4.95
C ILE A 174 1.78 18.03 5.65
N ASN A 175 2.56 18.99 6.16
CA ASN A 175 3.80 18.69 6.86
C ASN A 175 3.56 17.82 8.10
N ALA A 176 2.56 18.15 8.92
CA ALA A 176 2.21 17.35 10.10
C ALA A 176 1.79 15.92 9.73
N ARG A 177 1.01 15.71 8.65
CA ARG A 177 0.63 14.38 8.15
C ARG A 177 1.83 13.54 7.70
N HIS A 178 2.96 14.17 7.41
CA HIS A 178 4.24 13.52 7.11
C HIS A 178 5.13 13.34 8.33
N SER A 179 4.61 13.49 9.55
CA SER A 179 5.30 13.04 10.77
C SER A 179 5.56 11.53 10.67
N GLU A 180 6.79 11.13 10.98
CA GLU A 180 7.27 9.76 10.78
C GLU A 180 7.85 9.18 12.08
N VAL A 181 7.74 7.87 12.24
CA VAL A 181 8.61 7.08 13.12
C VAL A 181 9.67 6.45 12.24
N ILE A 182 10.93 6.62 12.62
CA ILE A 182 12.08 6.16 11.86
C ILE A 182 12.88 5.12 12.63
N VAL A 183 13.22 4.04 11.94
CA VAL A 183 14.01 2.91 12.45
C VAL A 183 15.23 2.76 11.55
N ARG A 184 16.43 2.68 12.14
CA ARG A 184 17.67 2.64 11.37
C ARG A 184 17.83 1.28 10.69
N ASP A 185 18.28 1.32 9.43
CA ASP A 185 18.66 0.19 8.57
C ASP A 185 17.54 -0.80 8.21
N GLU A 186 16.84 -1.40 9.18
CA GLU A 186 15.80 -2.40 8.94
C GLU A 186 14.74 -2.48 10.06
N LEU A 187 13.57 -3.02 9.73
CA LEU A 187 12.47 -3.28 10.64
C LEU A 187 11.85 -4.66 10.37
N ASN A 188 11.96 -5.56 11.34
CA ASN A 188 11.39 -6.90 11.27
C ASN A 188 9.85 -6.87 11.29
N LEU A 189 9.23 -7.68 10.43
CA LEU A 189 7.78 -7.89 10.41
C LEU A 189 7.33 -8.74 11.59
N GLU A 190 8.11 -9.77 11.94
CA GLU A 190 7.80 -10.66 13.04
C GLU A 190 7.66 -9.88 14.35
N ASN A 191 6.65 -10.23 15.14
CA ASN A 191 6.27 -9.61 16.40
C ASN A 191 5.80 -8.15 16.33
N ASN A 192 6.18 -7.36 15.30
CA ASN A 192 5.84 -5.94 15.18
C ASN A 192 4.63 -5.67 14.28
N LEU A 193 4.45 -6.47 13.23
CA LEU A 193 3.37 -6.34 12.26
C LEU A 193 2.05 -6.85 12.86
N ARG A 194 0.97 -6.07 12.70
CA ARG A 194 -0.38 -6.53 13.02
C ARG A 194 -1.00 -7.26 11.83
N PHE A 195 -1.01 -6.59 10.69
CA PHE A 195 -1.56 -7.12 9.44
C PHE A 195 -1.07 -6.33 8.23
N ILE A 196 -1.35 -6.88 7.06
CA ILE A 196 -1.15 -6.27 5.74
C ILE A 196 -2.53 -5.98 5.17
N ALA A 197 -2.78 -4.75 4.76
CA ALA A 197 -4.00 -4.35 4.09
C ALA A 197 -3.79 -4.25 2.58
N VAL A 198 -4.80 -4.69 1.84
CA VAL A 198 -4.95 -4.53 0.38
C VAL A 198 -6.33 -3.95 0.07
N ARG A 199 -6.54 -3.44 -1.15
CA ARG A 199 -7.83 -2.81 -1.51
C ARG A 199 -8.88 -3.84 -1.88
N SER A 200 -8.50 -4.94 -2.50
CA SER A 200 -9.44 -5.86 -3.13
C SER A 200 -9.04 -7.34 -3.00
N GLU A 201 -10.00 -8.23 -3.30
CA GLU A 201 -9.73 -9.68 -3.33
C GLU A 201 -8.72 -10.02 -4.43
N ALA A 202 -8.83 -9.38 -5.60
CA ALA A 202 -7.88 -9.58 -6.70
C ALA A 202 -6.43 -9.21 -6.31
N GLU A 203 -6.23 -8.13 -5.55
CA GLU A 203 -4.90 -7.77 -5.05
C GLU A 203 -4.39 -8.74 -3.98
N LYS A 204 -5.28 -9.24 -3.12
CA LYS A 204 -4.94 -10.28 -2.13
C LYS A 204 -4.48 -11.55 -2.83
N GLU A 205 -5.25 -12.03 -3.80
CA GLU A 205 -4.93 -13.21 -4.59
C GLU A 205 -3.61 -13.04 -5.34
N PHE A 206 -3.42 -11.90 -6.00
CA PHE A 206 -2.20 -11.64 -6.76
C PHE A 206 -0.96 -11.55 -5.85
N LEU A 207 -1.08 -10.93 -4.67
CA LEU A 207 0.00 -10.92 -3.70
C LEU A 207 0.34 -12.35 -3.25
N LEU A 208 -0.67 -13.14 -2.85
CA LEU A 208 -0.48 -14.52 -2.39
C LEU A 208 0.07 -15.44 -3.49
N TYR A 209 -0.30 -15.21 -4.75
CA TYR A 209 0.23 -15.94 -5.90
C TYR A 209 1.72 -15.68 -6.10
N CYS A 210 2.18 -14.45 -5.86
CA CYS A 210 3.58 -14.06 -6.01
C CYS A 210 4.49 -14.52 -4.87
N LEU A 211 3.94 -14.97 -3.73
CA LEU A 211 4.73 -15.39 -2.57
C LEU A 211 5.16 -16.85 -2.68
N SER A 212 6.31 -17.16 -2.08
CA SER A 212 6.74 -18.53 -1.83
C SER A 212 5.72 -19.26 -0.92
N ASP A 213 5.59 -20.58 -1.08
CA ASP A 213 4.64 -21.39 -0.30
C ASP A 213 4.81 -21.22 1.22
N ILE A 214 6.06 -21.05 1.66
CA ILE A 214 6.38 -20.82 3.07
C ILE A 214 5.82 -19.48 3.52
N MET A 215 6.11 -18.40 2.80
CA MET A 215 5.66 -17.06 3.18
C MET A 215 4.15 -16.90 3.04
N LYS A 216 3.55 -17.51 2.02
CA LYS A 216 2.10 -17.60 1.85
C LYS A 216 1.45 -18.17 3.10
N ARG A 217 1.89 -19.33 3.60
CA ARG A 217 1.33 -19.95 4.84
C ARG A 217 1.51 -19.07 6.07
N ILE A 218 2.61 -18.34 6.17
CA ILE A 218 2.88 -17.46 7.32
C ILE A 218 1.99 -16.21 7.31
N PHE A 219 1.72 -15.64 6.12
CA PHE A 219 1.12 -14.32 5.97
C PHE A 219 -0.32 -14.32 5.45
N GLU A 220 -0.87 -15.43 4.92
CA GLU A 220 -2.23 -15.47 4.37
C GLU A 220 -3.29 -14.99 5.37
N ASN A 221 -3.15 -15.39 6.63
CA ASN A 221 -4.05 -15.02 7.74
C ASN A 221 -3.73 -13.65 8.34
N LYS A 222 -2.76 -12.93 7.76
CA LYS A 222 -2.39 -11.55 8.08
C LYS A 222 -2.71 -10.58 6.95
N ILE A 223 -3.15 -11.05 5.78
CA ILE A 223 -3.51 -10.20 4.64
C ILE A 223 -5.04 -10.04 4.59
N PHE A 224 -5.50 -8.79 4.77
CA PHE A 224 -6.93 -8.46 4.81
C PHE A 224 -7.29 -7.43 3.75
N VAL A 225 -8.46 -7.64 3.13
CA VAL A 225 -9.07 -6.70 2.21
C VAL A 225 -9.74 -5.59 3.03
N GLN A 226 -9.26 -4.35 2.90
CA GLN A 226 -9.64 -3.22 3.75
C GLN A 226 -9.94 -1.93 2.96
N PRO A 227 -10.82 -1.95 1.93
CA PRO A 227 -11.05 -0.80 1.06
C PRO A 227 -11.65 0.42 1.78
N GLN A 228 -12.44 0.24 2.83
CA GLN A 228 -13.27 1.31 3.43
C GLN A 228 -12.78 1.79 4.81
N THR A 229 -11.53 1.49 5.17
CA THR A 229 -10.98 1.83 6.50
C THR A 229 -10.29 3.20 6.56
N GLY A 230 -10.31 3.95 5.45
CA GLY A 230 -9.54 5.19 5.28
C GLY A 230 -8.03 4.95 5.13
N ILE A 231 -7.60 3.70 4.94
CA ILE A 231 -6.21 3.36 4.61
C ILE A 231 -5.86 3.81 3.20
N PHE A 232 -6.71 3.47 2.23
CA PHE A 232 -6.54 3.74 0.80
C PHE A 232 -7.42 4.91 0.36
N THR A 233 -7.02 5.60 -0.70
CA THR A 233 -7.82 6.70 -1.27
C THR A 233 -8.86 6.22 -2.27
N ASN A 234 -8.57 5.12 -2.99
CA ASN A 234 -9.47 4.52 -3.99
C ASN A 234 -9.97 5.53 -5.04
N ASP A 235 -9.10 6.44 -5.50
CA ASP A 235 -9.50 7.46 -6.48
C ASP A 235 -9.48 6.95 -7.94
N TRP A 236 -8.76 5.84 -8.19
CA TRP A 236 -8.38 5.37 -9.53
C TRP A 236 -8.79 3.92 -9.78
N LEU A 237 -8.65 3.50 -11.05
CA LEU A 237 -8.95 2.16 -11.51
C LEU A 237 -8.13 1.11 -10.75
N TYR A 238 -8.78 0.00 -10.38
CA TYR A 238 -8.13 -1.24 -9.96
C TYR A 238 -9.04 -2.46 -10.19
N VAL A 239 -8.43 -3.65 -10.23
CA VAL A 239 -9.18 -4.92 -10.31
C VAL A 239 -9.74 -5.22 -8.92
N ASP A 240 -11.05 -5.31 -8.79
CA ASP A 240 -11.71 -5.60 -7.52
C ASP A 240 -11.74 -7.11 -7.25
N ARG A 241 -12.21 -7.88 -8.23
CA ARG A 241 -12.33 -9.33 -8.15
C ARG A 241 -12.19 -9.94 -9.54
N VAL A 242 -11.63 -11.15 -9.59
CA VAL A 242 -11.68 -12.00 -10.78
C VAL A 242 -12.31 -13.31 -10.35
N SER A 243 -13.32 -13.78 -11.08
CA SER A 243 -14.00 -15.04 -10.76
C SER A 243 -14.39 -15.77 -12.01
N LEU A 244 -14.31 -17.10 -11.95
CA LEU A 244 -14.88 -17.98 -12.95
C LEU A 244 -16.32 -18.32 -12.53
N PHE A 245 -17.27 -18.16 -13.45
CA PHE A 245 -18.64 -18.64 -13.27
C PHE A 245 -19.10 -19.34 -14.55
N GLU A 246 -19.44 -20.62 -14.46
CA GLU A 246 -19.74 -21.47 -15.63
C GLU A 246 -18.60 -21.38 -16.68
N ASN A 247 -18.88 -20.84 -17.86
CA ASN A 247 -17.92 -20.60 -18.94
C ASN A 247 -17.55 -19.12 -19.09
N GLN A 248 -17.66 -18.33 -18.02
CA GLN A 248 -17.41 -16.88 -18.05
C GLN A 248 -16.32 -16.48 -17.07
N LEU A 249 -15.34 -15.75 -17.58
CA LEU A 249 -14.41 -15.00 -16.75
C LEU A 249 -15.01 -13.63 -16.45
N ASN A 250 -15.38 -13.42 -15.18
CA ASN A 250 -15.93 -12.18 -14.68
C ASN A 250 -14.82 -11.35 -14.03
N ILE A 251 -14.55 -10.17 -14.59
CA ILE A 251 -13.58 -9.22 -14.05
C ILE A 251 -14.36 -8.03 -13.51
N ASN A 252 -14.32 -7.87 -12.19
CA ASN A 252 -14.93 -6.74 -11.50
C ASN A 252 -13.90 -5.63 -11.34
N TRP A 253 -14.31 -4.41 -11.64
CA TRP A 253 -13.50 -3.22 -11.61
C TRP A 253 -13.99 -2.24 -10.55
N HIS A 254 -13.05 -1.67 -9.80
CA HIS A 254 -13.30 -0.40 -9.15
C HIS A 254 -13.03 0.73 -10.15
N LEU A 255 -14.04 1.52 -10.48
CA LEU A 255 -13.94 2.59 -11.47
C LEU A 255 -13.22 3.82 -10.90
N CYS A 256 -12.59 4.60 -11.77
CA CYS A 256 -12.12 5.94 -11.40
C CYS A 256 -13.30 6.77 -10.85
N GLY A 257 -13.03 7.60 -9.85
CA GLY A 257 -14.02 8.52 -9.28
C GLY A 257 -14.34 9.69 -10.22
N ASN A 258 -14.21 10.93 -9.74
CA ASN A 258 -14.59 12.14 -10.49
C ASN A 258 -13.67 12.50 -11.68
N LEU A 259 -12.84 11.57 -12.17
CA LEU A 259 -11.83 11.83 -13.19
C LEU A 259 -12.14 11.02 -14.46
N SER A 260 -12.02 11.66 -15.63
CA SER A 260 -12.23 10.99 -16.91
C SER A 260 -11.04 10.08 -17.24
N CYS A 261 -11.24 8.79 -17.01
CA CYS A 261 -10.33 7.71 -17.40
C CYS A 261 -10.73 7.04 -18.72
N SER A 262 -11.82 7.49 -19.36
CA SER A 262 -12.35 6.90 -20.59
C SER A 262 -11.33 6.99 -21.73
N GLY A 263 -11.09 5.85 -22.38
CA GLY A 263 -10.18 5.76 -23.52
C GLY A 263 -8.70 5.96 -23.21
N LYS A 264 -8.30 5.83 -21.93
CA LYS A 264 -6.94 6.18 -21.47
C LYS A 264 -5.99 5.01 -21.30
N PHE A 265 -6.49 3.78 -21.33
CA PHE A 265 -5.70 2.60 -21.01
C PHE A 265 -5.60 1.63 -22.19
N LYS A 266 -4.67 0.69 -22.10
CA LYS A 266 -4.65 -0.54 -22.88
C LYS A 266 -4.95 -1.70 -21.94
N LEU A 267 -5.97 -2.50 -22.23
CA LEU A 267 -6.24 -3.74 -21.50
C LEU A 267 -5.64 -4.92 -22.26
N TYR A 268 -4.86 -5.75 -21.57
CA TYR A 268 -4.44 -7.05 -22.08
C TYR A 268 -4.79 -8.12 -21.06
N VAL A 269 -5.67 -9.05 -21.44
CA VAL A 269 -6.03 -10.23 -20.63
C VAL A 269 -5.47 -11.45 -21.35
N GLU A 270 -4.68 -12.24 -20.66
CA GLU A 270 -4.08 -13.47 -21.18
C GLU A 270 -4.56 -14.66 -20.36
N LEU A 271 -4.97 -15.71 -21.06
CA LEU A 271 -5.36 -17.00 -20.52
C LEU A 271 -4.35 -18.01 -21.03
N LYS A 272 -3.74 -18.77 -20.13
CA LYS A 272 -2.67 -19.70 -20.46
C LYS A 272 -2.87 -21.02 -19.74
N TYR A 273 -2.84 -22.13 -20.47
CA TYR A 273 -2.82 -23.46 -19.85
C TYR A 273 -1.58 -23.64 -18.98
N LEU A 274 -1.69 -24.41 -17.90
CA LEU A 274 -0.60 -24.62 -16.96
C LEU A 274 0.63 -25.29 -17.58
N ASP A 275 0.44 -26.09 -18.63
CA ASP A 275 1.51 -26.71 -19.42
C ASP A 275 2.12 -25.77 -20.48
N GLY A 276 1.53 -24.59 -20.68
CA GLY A 276 1.94 -23.60 -21.67
C GLY A 276 1.56 -23.92 -23.12
N SER A 277 0.83 -25.00 -23.38
CA SER A 277 0.50 -25.46 -24.73
C SER A 277 -0.52 -24.57 -25.46
N ASN A 278 -1.41 -23.90 -24.71
CA ASN A 278 -2.44 -23.02 -25.24
C ASN A 278 -2.41 -21.66 -24.54
N ILE A 279 -2.37 -20.60 -25.35
CA ILE A 279 -2.45 -19.21 -24.89
C ILE A 279 -3.50 -18.48 -25.74
N ARG A 280 -4.43 -17.82 -25.06
CA ARG A 280 -5.40 -16.91 -25.66
C ARG A 280 -5.25 -15.54 -25.01
N TYR A 281 -5.58 -14.50 -25.76
CA TYR A 281 -5.57 -13.17 -25.20
C TYR A 281 -6.67 -12.28 -25.78
N LEU A 282 -7.06 -11.30 -24.99
CA LEU A 282 -7.85 -10.15 -25.39
C LEU A 282 -6.97 -8.91 -25.30
N LEU A 283 -6.95 -8.11 -26.37
CA LEU A 283 -6.26 -6.83 -26.39
C LEU A 283 -7.24 -5.71 -26.79
N LEU A 284 -7.42 -4.74 -25.90
CA LEU A 284 -8.23 -3.54 -26.14
C LEU A 284 -7.35 -2.30 -26.00
N ASN A 285 -7.28 -1.49 -27.06
CA ASN A 285 -6.58 -0.20 -27.05
C ASN A 285 -7.57 0.94 -26.79
N ASN A 286 -7.11 2.05 -26.21
CA ASN A 286 -7.97 3.18 -25.82
C ASN A 286 -9.20 2.68 -25.04
N TRP A 287 -8.94 1.83 -24.05
CA TRP A 287 -9.92 1.13 -23.26
C TRP A 287 -10.18 1.84 -21.93
N TYR A 288 -11.41 1.66 -21.46
CA TYR A 288 -11.86 1.87 -20.09
C TYR A 288 -13.13 1.01 -19.93
N PRO A 289 -13.39 0.40 -18.76
CA PRO A 289 -14.59 -0.42 -18.59
C PRO A 289 -15.85 0.45 -18.61
N ASP A 290 -16.86 0.04 -19.40
CA ASP A 290 -18.15 0.73 -19.49
C ASP A 290 -18.98 0.58 -18.20
N ASN A 291 -18.78 -0.52 -17.48
CA ASN A 291 -19.44 -0.87 -16.23
C ASN A 291 -18.44 -1.50 -15.25
N ASN A 292 -18.83 -1.65 -13.98
CA ASN A 292 -18.01 -2.28 -12.95
C ASN A 292 -17.75 -3.78 -13.18
N ILE A 293 -18.36 -4.40 -14.18
CA ILE A 293 -18.15 -5.80 -14.53
C ILE A 293 -17.87 -5.93 -16.02
N GLN A 294 -16.83 -6.69 -16.36
CA GLN A 294 -16.51 -7.12 -17.71
C GLN A 294 -16.57 -8.64 -17.76
N ILE A 295 -17.44 -9.17 -18.62
CA ILE A 295 -17.68 -10.60 -18.79
C ILE A 295 -16.99 -11.04 -20.08
N LEU A 296 -16.10 -12.04 -19.96
CA LEU A 296 -15.46 -12.68 -21.11
C LEU A 296 -15.94 -14.12 -21.21
N ASN A 297 -16.66 -14.44 -22.29
CA ASN A 297 -17.03 -15.83 -22.58
C ASN A 297 -15.77 -16.62 -22.91
N LEU A 298 -15.55 -17.68 -22.17
CA LEU A 298 -14.44 -18.60 -22.37
C LEU A 298 -14.81 -19.61 -23.46
N PRO A 299 -13.86 -19.96 -24.35
CA PRO A 299 -14.04 -21.08 -25.26
C PRO A 299 -14.24 -22.39 -24.47
N GLU A 300 -14.96 -23.37 -25.05
CA GLU A 300 -15.24 -24.66 -24.40
C GLU A 300 -13.98 -25.37 -23.90
N GLU A 301 -12.85 -25.18 -24.58
CA GLU A 301 -11.55 -25.76 -24.19
C GLU A 301 -11.03 -25.25 -22.83
N TYR A 302 -11.51 -24.12 -22.31
CA TYR A 302 -11.14 -23.61 -20.98
C TYR A 302 -12.12 -24.03 -19.88
N ILE A 303 -13.22 -24.70 -20.22
CA ILE A 303 -14.22 -25.16 -19.24
C ILE A 303 -13.68 -26.34 -18.41
N ASN A 304 -12.84 -27.19 -19.00
CA ASN A 304 -12.40 -28.46 -18.39
C ASN A 304 -10.92 -28.47 -17.99
N TYR A 305 -10.24 -27.33 -18.04
CA TYR A 305 -8.82 -27.22 -17.78
C TYR A 305 -8.55 -26.13 -16.77
N ASP A 306 -7.60 -26.37 -15.87
CA ASP A 306 -7.03 -25.32 -15.03
C ASP A 306 -6.15 -24.41 -15.89
N PHE A 307 -6.22 -23.09 -15.67
CA PHE A 307 -5.46 -22.12 -16.45
C PHE A 307 -4.99 -20.95 -15.60
N GLU A 308 -3.88 -20.38 -16.01
CA GLU A 308 -3.35 -19.13 -15.48
C GLU A 308 -4.05 -17.95 -16.18
N VAL A 309 -4.51 -16.99 -15.39
CA VAL A 309 -5.01 -15.71 -15.87
C VAL A 309 -3.99 -14.63 -15.55
N ASN A 310 -3.67 -13.82 -16.54
CA ASN A 310 -2.86 -12.63 -16.39
C ASN A 310 -3.65 -11.42 -16.91
N ILE A 311 -3.77 -10.37 -16.10
CA ILE A 311 -4.41 -9.12 -16.50
C ILE A 311 -3.38 -8.01 -16.42
N PHE A 312 -3.30 -7.22 -17.49
CA PHE A 312 -2.43 -6.06 -17.58
C PHE A 312 -3.25 -4.83 -17.96
N ILE A 313 -2.93 -3.72 -17.30
CA ILE A 313 -3.36 -2.39 -17.72
C ILE A 313 -2.11 -1.62 -18.13
N ASP A 314 -2.10 -1.14 -19.36
CA ASP A 314 -0.91 -0.69 -20.07
C ASP A 314 0.20 -1.75 -20.03
N ASP A 315 1.28 -1.45 -19.32
CA ASP A 315 2.46 -2.30 -19.18
C ASP A 315 2.57 -2.87 -17.75
N ILE A 316 1.51 -2.72 -16.95
CA ILE A 316 1.46 -3.09 -15.52
C ILE A 316 0.63 -4.36 -15.38
N LYS A 317 1.24 -5.43 -14.86
CA LYS A 317 0.51 -6.65 -14.44
C LYS A 317 -0.30 -6.31 -13.19
N VAL A 318 -1.62 -6.35 -13.29
CA VAL A 318 -2.57 -5.93 -12.23
C VAL A 318 -3.25 -7.09 -11.53
N TYR A 319 -3.20 -8.27 -12.13
CA TYR A 319 -3.69 -9.50 -11.54
C TYR A 319 -2.99 -10.71 -12.16
N ASN A 320 -2.75 -11.71 -11.34
CA ASN A 320 -2.30 -13.02 -11.79
C ASN A 320 -2.68 -14.09 -10.79
N ASN A 321 -3.32 -15.15 -11.26
CA ASN A 321 -3.70 -16.30 -10.46
C ASN A 321 -3.95 -17.52 -11.37
N ILE A 322 -4.03 -18.71 -10.75
CA ILE A 322 -4.55 -19.91 -11.39
C ILE A 322 -6.04 -20.02 -11.06
N LEU A 323 -6.88 -20.13 -12.09
CA LEU A 323 -8.28 -20.46 -11.94
C LEU A 323 -8.46 -21.96 -12.20
N TYR A 324 -9.16 -22.61 -11.27
CA TYR A 324 -9.45 -24.03 -11.35
C TYR A 324 -10.82 -24.21 -11.97
N SER A 325 -10.92 -25.05 -13.00
CA SER A 325 -12.23 -25.42 -13.56
C SER A 325 -13.02 -26.23 -12.54
N GLU A 326 -14.32 -25.97 -12.40
CA GLU A 326 -15.23 -26.88 -11.71
C GLU A 326 -15.30 -28.18 -12.54
N LYS A 327 -14.66 -29.24 -12.04
CA LYS A 327 -14.61 -30.55 -12.69
C LYS A 327 -15.94 -31.28 -12.65
#